data_AF-A0A830ZZP3-F1
#
_entry.id   AF-A0A830ZZP3-F1
#
_cell.length_a   1.000
_cell.length_b   1.000
_cell.length_c   1.000
_cell.angle_alpha   90.00
_cell.angle_beta   90.00
_cell.angle_gamma   90.00
#
_symmetry.space_group_name_H-M   'P 1'
#
loop_
_entity.id
_entity.type
_entity.pdbx_description
1 polymer ?
#
loop_
_entity_poly.entity_id
_entity_poly.type
_entity_poly.pdbx_seq_one_letter_code
_entity_poly.pdbx_strand_id
1 'polypeptide(L)'
;MPELGKLIALSELFEVSVDYLVKDWVEEEASANAERLEETVADLARYMKGYTYDSKTRVFGIPLVSIRLTRHGLFGRESVAKGIIAIGNAAVGVVALGAASVGAFSLGAFSVGVLSIGALAAGVCSLGALAVGVAAFGSAAVGVYAGGVAAVGDQIAVGVAAMGQTAIGQEATGQHTLLWGNGLAAVQVEQFLKEHHPDLWEPLLRLFSFLGAHIQ
;
A
#
# COMPACT_ATOMS: atom_id res chain seq x y z
N MET A 1 -9.13 42.42 -27.09
CA MET A 1 -9.66 42.53 -28.47
C MET A 1 -9.66 44.00 -28.87
N PRO A 2 -8.97 44.39 -29.97
CA PRO A 2 -9.05 45.75 -30.49
C PRO A 2 -10.47 46.08 -30.96
N GLU A 3 -10.87 47.34 -30.84
CA GLU A 3 -12.18 47.81 -31.32
C GLU A 3 -12.26 47.70 -32.84
N LEU A 4 -13.41 47.29 -33.36
CA LEU A 4 -13.64 47.00 -34.79
C LEU A 4 -13.29 48.19 -35.71
N GLY A 5 -13.45 49.42 -35.21
CA GLY A 5 -13.04 50.63 -35.92
C GLY A 5 -11.53 50.75 -36.16
N LYS A 6 -10.70 50.22 -35.26
CA LYS A 6 -9.23 50.24 -35.41
C LYS A 6 -8.75 49.22 -36.44
N LEU A 7 -9.43 48.08 -36.54
CA LEU A 7 -9.16 47.06 -37.56
C LEU A 7 -9.49 47.56 -38.96
N ILE A 8 -10.60 48.29 -39.11
CA ILE A 8 -10.96 48.92 -40.39
C ILE A 8 -9.91 49.96 -40.79
N ALA A 9 -9.50 50.84 -39.87
CA ALA A 9 -8.48 51.85 -40.16
C ALA A 9 -7.12 51.23 -40.56
N LEU A 10 -6.72 50.12 -39.93
CA LEU A 10 -5.52 49.38 -40.32
C LEU A 10 -5.67 48.70 -41.69
N SER A 11 -6.85 48.16 -42.00
CA SER A 11 -7.13 47.54 -43.29
C SER A 11 -7.02 48.54 -44.45
N GLU A 12 -7.51 49.77 -44.25
CA GLU A 12 -7.41 50.85 -45.24
C GLU A 12 -5.97 51.37 -45.37
N LEU A 13 -5.23 51.49 -44.26
CA LEU A 13 -3.85 51.99 -44.26
C LEU A 13 -2.87 51.05 -44.97
N PHE A 14 -3.10 49.74 -44.88
CA PHE A 14 -2.24 48.70 -45.47
C PHE A 14 -2.81 48.08 -46.75
N GLU A 15 -3.94 48.59 -47.27
CA GLU A 15 -4.66 48.09 -48.45
C GLU A 15 -4.94 46.57 -48.44
N VAL A 16 -5.26 46.00 -47.28
CA VAL A 16 -5.58 44.56 -47.11
C VAL A 16 -6.99 44.37 -46.58
N SER A 17 -7.60 43.20 -46.79
CA SER A 17 -8.94 42.92 -46.26
C SER A 17 -8.92 42.73 -44.74
N VAL A 18 -10.00 43.13 -44.07
CA VAL A 18 -10.16 42.93 -42.62
C VAL A 18 -10.08 41.44 -42.25
N ASP A 19 -10.60 40.56 -43.11
CA ASP A 19 -10.51 39.11 -42.95
C ASP A 19 -9.05 38.62 -42.90
N TYR A 20 -8.20 39.15 -43.78
CA TYR A 20 -6.77 38.85 -43.82
C TYR A 20 -6.07 39.25 -42.52
N LEU A 21 -6.33 40.46 -42.01
CA LEU A 21 -5.76 40.93 -40.74
C LEU A 21 -6.24 40.10 -39.54
N VAL A 22 -7.49 39.63 -39.53
CA VAL A 22 -8.00 38.80 -38.43
C VAL A 22 -7.41 37.39 -38.50
N LYS A 23 -7.25 36.84 -39.70
CA LYS A 23 -6.79 35.46 -39.89
C LYS A 23 -5.34 35.26 -39.48
N ASP A 24 -4.44 36.16 -39.89
CA ASP A 24 -3.02 36.11 -39.51
C ASP A 24 -2.85 36.22 -37.98
N TRP A 25 -3.62 37.10 -37.31
CA TRP A 25 -3.60 37.22 -35.86
C TRP A 25 -4.14 35.99 -35.12
N VAL A 26 -5.23 35.40 -35.63
CA VAL A 26 -5.83 34.18 -35.04
C VAL A 26 -4.89 32.97 -35.22
N GLU A 27 -4.23 32.84 -36.37
CA GLU A 27 -3.27 31.77 -36.63
C GLU A 27 -2.00 31.93 -35.79
N GLU A 28 -1.48 33.15 -35.61
CA GLU A 28 -0.35 33.43 -34.71
C GLU A 28 -0.70 33.17 -33.24
N GLU A 29 -1.86 33.61 -32.76
CA GLU A 29 -2.30 33.40 -31.38
C GLU A 29 -2.60 31.92 -31.09
N ALA A 30 -3.15 31.19 -32.06
CA ALA A 30 -3.36 29.75 -31.96
C ALA A 30 -2.02 28.98 -31.93
N SER A 31 -1.06 29.35 -32.78
CA SER A 31 0.27 28.72 -32.79
C SER A 31 1.04 28.99 -31.51
N ALA A 32 1.06 30.25 -31.04
CA ALA A 32 1.74 30.62 -29.80
C ALA A 32 1.10 29.95 -28.56
N ASN A 33 -0.22 29.79 -28.54
CA ASN A 33 -0.90 29.06 -27.46
C ASN A 33 -0.63 27.56 -27.53
N ALA A 34 -0.54 26.96 -28.73
CA ALA A 34 -0.18 25.55 -28.90
C ALA A 34 1.24 25.27 -28.41
N GLU A 35 2.23 26.10 -28.77
CA GLU A 35 3.62 25.95 -28.29
C GLU A 35 3.73 26.10 -26.77
N ARG A 36 3.05 27.09 -26.17
CA ARG A 36 3.04 27.27 -24.71
C ARG A 36 2.35 26.10 -23.99
N LEU A 37 1.31 25.54 -24.60
CA LEU A 37 0.64 24.36 -24.07
C LEU A 37 1.54 23.13 -24.16
N GLU A 38 2.22 22.92 -25.30
CA GLU A 38 3.19 21.84 -25.48
C GLU A 38 4.36 21.95 -24.49
N GLU A 39 4.90 23.15 -24.27
CA GLU A 39 5.96 23.39 -23.29
C GLU A 39 5.48 23.10 -21.86
N THR A 40 4.29 23.58 -21.50
CA THR A 40 3.69 23.31 -20.18
C THR A 40 3.43 21.82 -19.97
N VAL A 41 2.94 21.13 -21.01
CA VAL A 41 2.70 19.68 -20.99
C VAL A 41 4.03 18.92 -20.91
N ALA A 42 5.08 19.38 -21.60
CA ALA A 42 6.41 18.78 -21.55
C ALA A 42 7.09 18.97 -20.19
N ASP A 43 6.93 20.14 -19.56
CA ASP A 43 7.51 20.43 -18.25
C ASP A 43 6.76 19.69 -17.14
N LEU A 44 5.42 19.60 -17.24
CA LEU A 44 4.62 18.69 -16.42
C LEU A 44 5.05 17.24 -16.63
N ALA A 45 5.23 16.78 -17.86
CA ALA A 45 5.68 15.42 -18.15
C ALA A 45 7.08 15.14 -17.59
N ARG A 46 7.99 16.13 -17.61
CA ARG A 46 9.34 16.03 -17.04
C ARG A 46 9.32 16.02 -15.52
N TYR A 47 8.50 16.85 -14.90
CA TYR A 47 8.27 16.87 -13.45
C TYR A 47 7.59 15.59 -12.96
N MET A 48 6.72 14.99 -13.78
CA MET A 48 6.04 13.72 -13.51
C MET A 48 6.91 12.48 -13.78
N LYS A 49 8.07 12.63 -14.43
CA LYS A 49 8.91 11.48 -14.82
C LYS A 49 9.54 10.87 -13.57
N GLY A 50 8.90 9.81 -13.07
CA GLY A 50 9.36 9.05 -11.92
C GLY A 50 10.73 8.39 -12.13
N TYR A 51 11.35 7.95 -11.03
CA TYR A 51 12.60 7.21 -11.08
C TYR A 51 12.33 5.78 -11.51
N THR A 52 12.84 5.40 -12.69
CA THR A 52 12.75 4.03 -13.22
C THR A 52 14.14 3.45 -13.35
N TYR A 53 14.40 2.34 -12.69
CA TYR A 53 15.67 1.62 -12.76
C TYR A 53 15.41 0.12 -12.81
N ASP A 54 15.92 -0.52 -13.86
CA ASP A 54 15.92 -1.97 -13.99
C ASP A 54 17.37 -2.48 -14.02
N SER A 55 17.66 -3.50 -13.21
CA SER A 55 18.98 -4.11 -13.16
C SER A 55 19.33 -4.85 -14.45
N LYS A 56 20.60 -4.82 -14.83
CA LYS A 56 21.13 -5.55 -16.00
C LYS A 56 21.13 -7.07 -15.79
N THR A 57 21.19 -7.53 -14.54
CA THR A 57 21.18 -8.95 -14.20
C THR A 57 19.74 -9.47 -14.29
N ARG A 58 19.48 -10.29 -15.31
CA ARG A 58 18.19 -10.96 -15.51
C ARG A 58 18.29 -12.42 -15.12
N VAL A 59 17.38 -12.87 -14.27
CA VAL A 59 17.25 -14.28 -13.86
C VAL A 59 15.93 -14.79 -14.45
N PHE A 60 15.97 -15.85 -15.26
CA PHE A 60 14.81 -16.35 -16.02
C PHE A 60 14.07 -15.28 -16.85
N GLY A 61 14.80 -14.29 -17.38
CA GLY A 61 14.22 -13.20 -18.18
C GLY A 61 13.58 -12.06 -17.36
N ILE A 62 13.58 -12.15 -16.04
CA ILE A 62 13.05 -11.13 -15.11
C ILE A 62 14.22 -10.34 -14.51
N PRO A 63 14.17 -9.00 -14.43
CA PRO A 63 15.20 -8.22 -13.77
C PRO A 63 15.30 -8.60 -12.28
N LEU A 64 16.52 -8.77 -11.78
CA LEU A 64 16.77 -9.10 -10.38
C LEU A 64 16.27 -7.98 -9.46
N VAL A 65 16.47 -6.72 -9.86
CA VAL A 65 15.97 -5.54 -9.16
C VAL A 65 15.21 -4.67 -10.15
N SER A 66 13.97 -4.31 -9.81
CA SER A 66 13.17 -3.32 -10.53
C SER A 66 12.70 -2.25 -9.54
N ILE A 67 13.06 -1.00 -9.80
CA ILE A 67 12.71 0.16 -8.99
C ILE A 67 11.86 1.08 -9.86
N ARG A 68 10.62 1.34 -9.44
CA ARG A 68 9.69 2.29 -10.09
C ARG A 68 9.09 3.21 -9.03
N LEU A 69 9.71 4.37 -8.85
CA LEU A 69 9.23 5.42 -7.95
C LEU A 69 8.50 6.51 -8.74
N THR A 70 7.17 6.47 -8.74
CA THR A 70 6.33 7.51 -9.35
C THR A 70 5.84 8.50 -8.28
N ARG A 71 6.17 9.78 -8.44
CA ARG A 71 5.93 10.82 -7.42
C ARG A 71 4.49 11.34 -7.36
N HIS A 72 3.66 11.07 -8.37
CA HIS A 72 2.26 11.50 -8.39
C HIS A 72 1.36 10.49 -9.11
N GLY A 73 0.40 9.92 -8.37
CA GLY A 73 -0.97 9.60 -8.80
C GLY A 73 -1.21 8.56 -9.90
N LEU A 74 -0.24 8.21 -10.74
CA LEU A 74 -0.42 7.21 -11.78
C LEU A 74 -0.34 5.81 -11.16
N PHE A 75 -1.45 5.33 -10.61
CA PHE A 75 -1.78 3.92 -10.49
C PHE A 75 -2.00 3.29 -11.89
N GLY A 76 -1.12 3.59 -12.83
CA GLY A 76 -1.09 2.96 -14.13
C GLY A 76 -0.47 1.57 -14.01
N ARG A 77 -0.91 0.64 -14.87
CA ARG A 77 -0.30 -0.70 -15.03
C ARG A 77 1.22 -0.65 -15.25
N GLU A 78 1.71 0.49 -15.71
CA GLU A 78 3.11 0.79 -16.04
C GLU A 78 3.95 1.17 -14.80
N SER A 79 3.32 1.57 -13.70
CA SER A 79 4.00 1.92 -12.45
C SER A 79 4.30 0.70 -11.56
N VAL A 80 3.95 -0.51 -12.01
CA VAL A 80 4.18 -1.75 -11.25
C VAL A 80 5.63 -2.22 -11.45
N ALA A 81 6.43 -2.16 -10.40
CA ALA A 81 7.76 -2.78 -10.37
C ALA A 81 7.60 -4.30 -10.35
N LYS A 82 8.25 -5.01 -11.28
CA LYS A 82 8.22 -6.48 -11.36
C LYS A 82 9.64 -7.02 -11.37
N GLY A 83 10.00 -7.82 -10.37
CA GLY A 83 11.36 -8.33 -10.22
C GLY A 83 11.49 -9.34 -9.09
N ILE A 84 12.68 -9.89 -8.87
CA ILE A 84 12.95 -10.65 -7.64
C ILE A 84 12.87 -9.68 -6.45
N ILE A 85 13.49 -8.51 -6.59
CA ILE A 85 13.40 -7.38 -5.66
C ILE A 85 12.67 -6.24 -6.39
N ALA A 86 11.48 -5.91 -5.94
CA ALA A 86 10.62 -4.88 -6.52
C ALA A 86 10.43 -3.74 -5.51
N ILE A 87 10.76 -2.50 -5.91
CA ILE A 87 10.62 -1.30 -5.07
C ILE A 87 9.79 -0.26 -5.83
N GLY A 88 8.65 0.18 -5.28
CA GLY A 88 7.82 1.17 -5.94
C GLY A 88 6.48 1.43 -5.25
N ASN A 89 5.61 2.23 -5.85
CA ASN A 89 4.26 2.41 -5.30
C ASN A 89 3.45 1.11 -5.38
N ALA A 90 3.61 0.38 -6.48
CA ALA A 90 3.10 -0.97 -6.68
C ALA A 90 4.28 -1.91 -7.00
N ALA A 91 4.48 -2.95 -6.19
CA ALA A 91 5.61 -3.87 -6.31
C ALA A 91 5.12 -5.33 -6.34
N VAL A 92 5.59 -6.11 -7.32
CA VAL A 92 5.30 -7.54 -7.45
C VAL A 92 6.61 -8.30 -7.59
N GLY A 93 6.92 -9.18 -6.63
CA GLY A 93 8.20 -9.88 -6.63
C GLY A 93 8.37 -10.93 -5.53
N VAL A 94 9.59 -11.43 -5.35
CA VAL A 94 9.89 -12.26 -4.17
C VAL A 94 10.00 -11.38 -2.94
N VAL A 95 10.68 -10.24 -3.07
CA VAL A 95 10.76 -9.16 -2.08
C VAL A 95 10.12 -7.93 -2.70
N ALA A 96 8.98 -7.50 -2.16
CA ALA A 96 8.21 -6.37 -2.63
C ALA A 96 8.15 -5.26 -1.55
N LEU A 97 8.60 -4.06 -1.90
CA LEU A 97 8.64 -2.88 -1.04
C LEU A 97 7.83 -1.77 -1.70
N GLY A 98 6.72 -1.38 -1.08
CA GLY A 98 5.81 -0.43 -1.71
C GLY A 98 4.46 -0.27 -1.04
N ALA A 99 3.76 0.82 -1.39
CA ALA A 99 2.43 1.10 -0.85
C ALA A 99 1.44 -0.06 -1.12
N ALA A 100 1.52 -0.68 -2.30
CA ALA A 100 0.87 -1.95 -2.62
C ALA A 100 1.93 -2.98 -3.02
N SER A 101 2.08 -4.04 -2.23
CA SER A 101 3.13 -5.04 -2.40
C SER A 101 2.56 -6.45 -2.45
N VAL A 102 2.96 -7.23 -3.45
CA VAL A 102 2.58 -8.65 -3.60
C VAL A 102 3.83 -9.48 -3.80
N GLY A 103 4.07 -10.46 -2.93
CA GLY A 103 5.30 -11.24 -2.98
C GLY A 103 5.50 -12.19 -1.81
N ALA A 104 6.59 -12.95 -1.81
CA ALA A 104 6.89 -13.83 -0.66
C ALA A 104 7.13 -13.02 0.62
N PHE A 105 7.90 -11.94 0.50
CA PHE A 105 8.10 -10.92 1.51
C PHE A 105 7.55 -9.59 1.00
N SER A 106 6.50 -9.07 1.64
CA SER A 106 5.84 -7.83 1.24
C SER A 106 5.80 -6.84 2.38
N LEU A 107 6.21 -5.60 2.11
CA LEU A 107 6.22 -4.53 3.10
C LEU A 107 5.64 -3.24 2.53
N GLY A 108 4.58 -2.76 3.20
CA GLY A 108 3.94 -1.48 2.97
C GLY A 108 2.43 -1.51 3.22
N ALA A 109 1.71 -0.45 2.85
CA ALA A 109 0.35 -0.19 3.34
C ALA A 109 -0.64 -1.33 3.03
N PHE A 110 -0.60 -1.87 1.81
CA PHE A 110 -1.33 -3.06 1.39
C PHE A 110 -0.32 -4.14 0.99
N SER A 111 -0.23 -5.22 1.77
CA SER A 111 0.79 -6.25 1.59
C SER A 111 0.16 -7.63 1.53
N VAL A 112 0.46 -8.40 0.48
CA VAL A 112 0.01 -9.79 0.31
C VAL A 112 1.20 -10.70 0.11
N GLY A 113 1.38 -11.72 0.96
CA GLY A 113 2.55 -12.59 0.85
C GLY A 113 2.63 -13.76 1.80
N VAL A 114 3.80 -14.41 1.87
CA VAL A 114 4.07 -15.39 2.93
C VAL A 114 4.32 -14.64 4.24
N LEU A 115 5.17 -13.62 4.17
CA LEU A 115 5.44 -12.67 5.25
C LEU A 115 5.01 -11.28 4.79
N SER A 116 3.97 -10.74 5.42
CA SER A 116 3.41 -9.43 5.07
C SER A 116 3.39 -8.49 6.28
N ILE A 117 3.91 -7.29 6.08
CA ILE A 117 3.93 -6.23 7.09
C ILE A 117 3.28 -4.98 6.50
N GLY A 118 2.18 -4.51 7.07
CA GLY A 118 1.42 -3.41 6.48
C GLY A 118 0.26 -2.87 7.32
N ALA A 119 -0.47 -1.89 6.80
CA ALA A 119 -1.74 -1.49 7.41
C ALA A 119 -2.81 -2.57 7.18
N LEU A 120 -2.88 -3.05 5.93
CA LEU A 120 -3.64 -4.22 5.51
C LEU A 120 -2.64 -5.30 5.08
N ALA A 121 -2.53 -6.36 5.86
CA ALA A 121 -1.59 -7.45 5.63
C ALA A 121 -2.35 -8.77 5.48
N ALA A 122 -2.12 -9.48 4.37
CA ALA A 122 -2.65 -10.82 4.15
C ALA A 122 -1.49 -11.80 3.90
N GLY A 123 -1.48 -12.96 4.56
CA GLY A 123 -0.40 -13.92 4.34
C GLY A 123 -0.35 -15.14 5.24
N VAL A 124 0.79 -15.84 5.25
CA VAL A 124 1.00 -16.93 6.22
C VAL A 124 1.30 -16.34 7.59
N CYS A 125 2.28 -15.43 7.68
CA CYS A 125 2.43 -14.57 8.84
C CYS A 125 2.23 -13.11 8.43
N SER A 126 1.23 -12.48 9.04
CA SER A 126 0.80 -11.11 8.72
C SER A 126 0.86 -10.23 9.96
N LEU A 127 1.52 -9.08 9.85
CA LEU A 127 1.63 -8.06 10.90
C LEU A 127 1.01 -6.77 10.38
N GLY A 128 -0.04 -6.27 11.02
CA GLY A 128 -0.66 -5.03 10.56
C GLY A 128 -1.80 -4.48 11.38
N ALA A 129 -2.44 -3.40 10.92
CA ALA A 129 -3.65 -2.91 11.59
C ALA A 129 -4.81 -3.89 11.36
N LEU A 130 -4.97 -4.35 10.12
CA LEU A 130 -5.82 -5.47 9.75
C LEU A 130 -4.94 -6.58 9.18
N ALA A 131 -4.87 -7.69 9.89
CA ALA A 131 -4.01 -8.82 9.57
C ALA A 131 -4.86 -10.07 9.31
N VAL A 132 -4.67 -10.73 8.16
CA VAL A 132 -5.36 -11.98 7.81
C VAL A 132 -4.34 -13.05 7.44
N GLY A 133 -4.33 -14.17 8.14
CA GLY A 133 -3.36 -15.21 7.85
C GLY A 133 -3.38 -16.45 8.73
N VAL A 134 -2.35 -17.30 8.64
CA VAL A 134 -2.20 -18.42 9.58
C VAL A 134 -1.78 -17.89 10.95
N ALA A 135 -0.77 -17.01 10.98
CA ALA A 135 -0.35 -16.26 12.15
C ALA A 135 -0.58 -14.76 11.91
N ALA A 136 -1.65 -14.21 12.48
CA ALA A 136 -2.06 -12.84 12.29
C ALA A 136 -1.90 -12.02 13.59
N PHE A 137 -1.18 -10.91 13.50
CA PHE A 137 -0.98 -10.01 14.64
C PHE A 137 -1.32 -8.57 14.25
N GLY A 138 -2.23 -7.94 14.99
CA GLY A 138 -2.72 -6.61 14.62
C GLY A 138 -3.80 -6.03 15.50
N SER A 139 -4.30 -4.82 15.19
CA SER A 139 -5.47 -4.32 15.92
C SER A 139 -6.72 -5.16 15.66
N ALA A 140 -6.92 -5.56 14.40
CA ALA A 140 -7.91 -6.54 13.98
C ALA A 140 -7.18 -7.70 13.29
N ALA A 141 -7.19 -8.88 13.90
CA ALA A 141 -6.48 -10.06 13.41
C ALA A 141 -7.45 -11.21 13.16
N VAL A 142 -7.37 -11.83 11.99
CA VAL A 142 -8.16 -13.02 11.62
C VAL A 142 -7.22 -14.12 11.15
N GLY A 143 -7.25 -15.29 11.79
CA GLY A 143 -6.35 -16.36 11.41
C GLY A 143 -6.51 -17.68 12.14
N VAL A 144 -5.53 -18.57 12.02
CA VAL A 144 -5.48 -19.80 12.86
C VAL A 144 -4.95 -19.46 14.24
N TYR A 145 -3.88 -18.67 14.28
CA TYR A 145 -3.29 -18.04 15.45
C TYR A 145 -3.44 -16.52 15.30
N ALA A 146 -4.31 -15.91 16.09
CA ALA A 146 -4.61 -14.47 16.02
C ALA A 146 -4.25 -13.77 17.34
N GLY A 147 -3.56 -12.64 17.25
CA GLY A 147 -3.23 -11.79 18.39
C GLY A 147 -3.56 -10.32 18.11
N GLY A 148 -4.34 -9.67 18.95
CA GLY A 148 -4.76 -8.30 18.67
C GLY A 148 -5.67 -7.63 19.69
N VAL A 149 -6.29 -6.52 19.30
CA VAL A 149 -7.37 -5.92 20.12
C VAL A 149 -8.67 -6.69 19.86
N ALA A 150 -9.00 -6.88 18.58
CA ALA A 150 -10.04 -7.78 18.11
C ALA A 150 -9.36 -8.94 17.36
N ALA A 151 -9.40 -10.13 17.93
CA ALA A 151 -8.76 -11.32 17.39
C ALA A 151 -9.78 -12.43 17.14
N VAL A 152 -9.81 -12.95 15.91
CA VAL A 152 -10.60 -14.13 15.55
C VAL A 152 -9.64 -15.22 15.10
N GLY A 153 -9.45 -16.22 15.94
CA GLY A 153 -8.55 -17.34 15.74
C GLY A 153 -9.34 -18.63 15.55
N ASP A 154 -9.00 -19.49 14.60
CA ASP A 154 -9.61 -20.83 14.54
C ASP A 154 -9.15 -21.68 15.73
N GLN A 155 -7.83 -21.71 16.00
CA GLN A 155 -7.26 -22.43 17.14
C GLN A 155 -7.07 -21.50 18.34
N ILE A 156 -6.27 -20.44 18.19
CA ILE A 156 -5.88 -19.57 19.30
C ILE A 156 -6.18 -18.12 18.94
N ALA A 157 -6.91 -17.43 19.82
CA ALA A 157 -7.19 -16.01 19.74
C ALA A 157 -6.79 -15.32 21.05
N VAL A 158 -5.93 -14.30 20.98
CA VAL A 158 -5.53 -13.49 22.13
C VAL A 158 -5.85 -12.02 21.85
N GLY A 159 -6.69 -11.41 22.68
CA GLY A 159 -7.00 -9.99 22.54
C GLY A 159 -8.05 -9.48 23.52
N VAL A 160 -8.39 -8.19 23.44
CA VAL A 160 -9.46 -7.61 24.28
C VAL A 160 -10.79 -8.31 23.97
N ALA A 161 -11.13 -8.39 22.68
CA ALA A 161 -12.21 -9.22 22.15
C ALA A 161 -11.59 -10.39 21.37
N ALA A 162 -11.73 -11.61 21.89
CA ALA A 162 -11.13 -12.81 21.33
C ALA A 162 -12.20 -13.86 21.01
N MET A 163 -12.18 -14.41 19.80
CA MET A 163 -13.09 -15.48 19.40
C MET A 163 -12.30 -16.63 18.76
N GLY A 164 -12.45 -17.85 19.27
CA GLY A 164 -11.75 -19.03 18.74
C GLY A 164 -11.94 -20.28 19.59
N GLN A 165 -11.33 -21.40 19.23
CA GLN A 165 -11.40 -22.59 20.10
C GLN A 165 -10.78 -22.33 21.47
N THR A 166 -9.57 -21.75 21.49
CA THR A 166 -8.89 -21.26 22.67
C THR A 166 -8.82 -19.74 22.62
N ALA A 167 -9.68 -19.07 23.39
CA ALA A 167 -9.80 -17.62 23.40
C ALA A 167 -9.33 -17.03 24.75
N ILE A 168 -8.41 -16.08 24.70
CA ILE A 168 -7.85 -15.39 25.87
C ILE A 168 -8.12 -13.89 25.71
N GLY A 169 -8.87 -13.31 26.64
CA GLY A 169 -9.30 -11.92 26.50
C GLY A 169 -10.25 -11.42 27.57
N GLN A 170 -10.57 -10.13 27.54
CA GLN A 170 -11.59 -9.56 28.42
C GLN A 170 -12.99 -10.03 28.01
N GLU A 171 -13.25 -10.05 26.71
CA GLU A 171 -14.41 -10.68 26.09
C GLU A 171 -13.94 -11.85 25.22
N ALA A 172 -13.89 -13.04 25.81
CA ALA A 172 -13.44 -14.26 25.14
C ALA A 172 -14.63 -15.20 24.87
N THR A 173 -14.80 -15.64 23.61
CA THR A 173 -15.84 -16.60 23.21
C THR A 173 -15.20 -17.81 22.52
N GLY A 174 -15.35 -19.00 23.11
CA GLY A 174 -14.68 -20.20 22.63
C GLY A 174 -15.06 -21.47 23.40
N GLN A 175 -14.49 -22.61 23.00
CA GLN A 175 -14.60 -23.86 23.77
C GLN A 175 -13.77 -23.78 25.07
N HIS A 176 -12.60 -23.18 24.98
CA HIS A 176 -11.67 -22.96 26.07
C HIS A 176 -11.41 -21.46 26.20
N THR A 177 -12.08 -20.84 27.17
CA THR A 177 -11.99 -19.39 27.40
C THR A 177 -11.24 -19.08 28.68
N LEU A 178 -10.27 -18.18 28.57
CA LEU A 178 -9.58 -17.63 29.72
C LEU A 178 -9.85 -16.12 29.77
N LEU A 179 -10.76 -15.75 30.68
CA LEU A 179 -11.21 -14.37 30.83
C LEU A 179 -10.22 -13.56 31.68
N TRP A 180 -9.87 -12.38 31.18
CA TRP A 180 -9.03 -11.42 31.89
C TRP A 180 -9.84 -10.76 33.00
N GLY A 181 -9.78 -11.35 34.20
CA GLY A 181 -10.24 -10.72 35.44
C GLY A 181 -9.21 -9.73 36.00
N ASN A 182 -9.15 -9.60 37.33
CA ASN A 182 -8.28 -8.66 38.08
C ASN A 182 -6.76 -8.98 37.99
N GLY A 183 -6.21 -9.13 36.78
CA GLY A 183 -4.81 -9.40 36.51
C GLY A 183 -4.52 -10.88 36.28
N LEU A 184 -4.39 -11.28 35.01
CA LEU A 184 -3.79 -12.56 34.64
C LEU A 184 -2.27 -12.43 34.64
N ALA A 185 -1.59 -13.39 35.27
CA ALA A 185 -0.14 -13.50 35.17
C ALA A 185 0.25 -14.17 33.84
N ALA A 186 1.31 -13.70 33.18
CA ALA A 186 1.89 -14.32 31.98
C ALA A 186 2.05 -15.85 32.11
N VAL A 187 2.34 -16.31 33.33
CA VAL A 187 2.51 -17.73 33.69
C VAL A 187 1.21 -18.53 33.54
N GLN A 188 0.06 -17.95 33.87
CA GLN A 188 -1.24 -18.62 33.74
C GLN A 188 -1.63 -18.77 32.26
N VAL A 189 -1.37 -17.75 31.46
CA VAL A 189 -1.55 -17.80 30.00
C VAL A 189 -0.64 -18.87 29.39
N GLU A 190 0.63 -18.92 29.80
CA GLU A 190 1.58 -19.94 29.35
C GLU A 190 1.15 -21.36 29.73
N GLN A 191 0.71 -21.59 30.96
CA GLN A 191 0.23 -22.91 31.41
C GLN A 191 -1.01 -23.35 30.63
N PHE A 192 -1.98 -22.44 30.45
CA PHE A 192 -3.21 -22.71 29.71
C PHE A 192 -2.95 -23.05 28.23
N LEU A 193 -2.02 -22.32 27.60
CA LEU A 193 -1.59 -22.60 26.22
C LEU A 193 -0.86 -23.94 26.11
N LYS A 194 0.01 -24.29 27.08
CA LYS A 194 0.69 -25.60 27.11
C LYS A 194 -0.28 -26.76 27.32
N GLU A 195 -1.34 -26.55 28.08
CA GLU A 195 -2.35 -27.57 28.36
C GLU A 195 -3.22 -27.88 27.13
N HIS A 196 -3.58 -26.85 26.34
CA HIS A 196 -4.44 -27.02 25.17
C HIS A 196 -3.66 -27.23 23.86
N HIS A 197 -2.42 -26.74 23.78
CA HIS A 197 -1.55 -26.85 22.61
C HIS A 197 -0.10 -27.21 23.01
N PRO A 198 0.18 -28.49 23.30
CA PRO A 198 1.52 -28.92 23.74
C PRO A 198 2.62 -28.75 22.67
N ASP A 199 2.25 -28.69 21.38
CA ASP A 199 3.18 -28.50 20.25
C ASP A 199 3.40 -27.03 19.87
N LEU A 200 2.95 -26.06 20.68
CA LEU A 200 3.10 -24.66 20.35
C LEU A 200 4.57 -24.23 20.34
N TRP A 201 4.97 -23.47 19.31
CA TRP A 201 6.34 -22.98 19.19
C TRP A 201 6.69 -22.02 20.35
N GLU A 202 7.76 -22.29 21.10
CA GLU A 202 8.22 -21.49 22.25
C GLU A 202 8.23 -19.95 22.04
N PRO A 203 8.73 -19.40 20.91
CA PRO A 203 8.69 -17.95 20.69
C PRO A 203 7.27 -17.41 20.54
N LEU A 204 6.37 -18.18 19.93
CA LEU A 204 4.96 -17.82 19.77
C LEU A 204 4.27 -17.81 21.14
N LEU A 205 4.61 -18.79 21.98
CA LEU A 205 4.11 -18.88 23.34
C LEU A 205 4.55 -17.69 24.19
N ARG A 206 5.82 -17.29 24.11
CA ARG A 206 6.33 -16.09 24.79
C ARG A 206 5.67 -14.81 24.28
N LEU A 207 5.39 -14.73 22.99
CA LEU A 207 4.70 -13.58 22.41
C LEU A 207 3.26 -13.49 22.93
N PHE A 208 2.54 -14.62 22.97
CA PHE A 208 1.19 -14.66 23.50
C PHE A 208 1.12 -14.45 25.01
N SER A 209 2.07 -14.95 25.79
CA SER A 209 2.13 -14.65 27.23
C SER A 209 2.52 -13.20 27.51
N PHE A 210 3.35 -12.59 26.65
CA PHE A 210 3.68 -11.17 26.73
C PHE A 210 2.50 -10.28 26.36
N LEU A 211 1.81 -10.53 25.23
CA LEU A 211 0.54 -9.87 24.90
C LEU A 211 -0.45 -10.08 26.04
N GLY A 212 -0.59 -11.35 26.45
CA GLY A 212 -1.36 -11.90 27.55
C GLY A 212 -1.08 -11.32 28.95
N ALA A 213 -0.05 -10.49 29.10
CA ALA A 213 0.29 -9.84 30.38
C ALA A 213 0.31 -8.31 30.28
N HIS A 214 0.28 -7.77 29.06
CA HIS A 214 0.43 -6.34 28.80
C HIS A 214 -0.84 -5.66 28.26
N ILE A 215 -1.91 -6.43 28.02
CA ILE A 215 -3.25 -5.86 27.79
C ILE A 215 -3.83 -5.54 29.18
N GLN A 216 -3.75 -4.27 29.57
CA GLN A 216 -4.40 -3.68 30.75
C GLN A 216 -5.50 -2.71 30.31
#